data_AF-A0A9D0AXP6-F1
#
_entry.id   AF-A0A9D0AXP6-F1
#
_cell.length_a   1.000
_cell.length_b   1.000
_cell.length_c   1.000
_cell.angle_alpha   90.00
_cell.angle_beta   90.00
_cell.angle_gamma   90.00
#
_symmetry.space_group_name_H-M   'P 1'
#
loop_
_entity.id
_entity.type
_entity.pdbx_description
1 polymer ?
#
loop_
_entity_poly.entity_id
_entity_poly.type
_entity_poly.pdbx_seq_one_letter_code
_entity_poly.pdbx_strand_id
1 'polypeptide(L)'
;DLKKIASGLEIGNLILQVKHIDFTENNNTTNLNNLHLVTDVQEQGDMINFNLQANTDQIELSETIGSGLGNIVQTGNISLHNLDTASLLILQKKFHKLHDNPMAAFIMFGALMEVAPNLLAKSPEIKLNQLLIKTAKGNLQGDFRIGLDGSKAKRLLLPVLFNALTAEANLTISKKLLEQAMINHFQQTIDNKKSLEDAKVAAEEQIKTYLANKVLVKLADDYKLIVNFNNGKLLVNGQEISLSDLTN
;
A
#
# COMPACT_ATOMS: atom_id res chain seq x y z
N ASP A 1 3.31 22.73 -12.70
CA ASP A 1 2.69 23.11 -13.99
C ASP A 1 2.06 21.92 -14.66
N LEU A 2 0.86 22.11 -15.21
CA LEU A 2 0.19 21.11 -16.04
C LEU A 2 0.59 21.33 -17.50
N LYS A 3 0.92 20.24 -18.19
CA LYS A 3 1.19 20.19 -19.62
C LYS A 3 0.15 19.31 -20.29
N LYS A 4 -0.40 19.80 -21.39
CA LYS A 4 -1.27 19.00 -22.27
C LYS A 4 -0.43 18.20 -23.26
N ILE A 5 -0.62 16.89 -23.32
CA ILE A 5 0.05 16.01 -24.29
C ILE A 5 -0.76 15.88 -25.59
N ALA A 6 -0.23 15.17 -26.59
CA ALA A 6 -0.83 15.09 -27.92
C ALA A 6 -2.27 14.54 -27.92
N SER A 7 -2.58 13.62 -27.00
CA SER A 7 -3.93 13.08 -26.78
C SER A 7 -4.92 14.10 -26.23
N GLY A 8 -4.43 15.23 -25.71
CA GLY A 8 -5.20 16.23 -24.99
C GLY A 8 -5.34 15.97 -23.50
N LEU A 9 -4.73 14.91 -22.96
CA LEU A 9 -4.61 14.67 -21.52
C LEU A 9 -3.68 15.70 -20.89
N GLU A 10 -4.09 16.27 -19.76
CA GLU A 10 -3.25 17.15 -18.96
C GLU A 10 -2.50 16.32 -17.91
N ILE A 11 -1.18 16.37 -17.94
CA ILE A 11 -0.29 15.70 -16.96
C ILE A 11 0.61 16.74 -16.32
N GLY A 12 1.08 16.48 -15.11
CA GLY A 12 2.00 17.39 -14.45
C GLY A 12 2.78 16.72 -13.34
N ASN A 13 3.95 17.28 -13.07
CA ASN A 13 4.80 16.89 -11.97
C ASN A 13 4.54 17.84 -10.79
N LEU A 14 4.52 17.28 -9.59
CA LEU A 14 4.31 17.99 -8.34
C LEU A 14 5.54 17.77 -7.47
N ILE A 15 6.07 18.86 -6.92
CA ILE A 15 6.99 18.81 -5.78
C ILE A 15 6.30 19.55 -4.65
N LEU A 16 5.91 18.82 -3.62
CA LEU A 16 5.33 19.38 -2.40
C LEU A 16 6.30 19.15 -1.25
N GLN A 17 6.68 20.24 -0.59
CA GLN A 17 7.48 20.23 0.63
C GLN A 17 6.67 20.85 1.75
N VAL A 18 6.39 20.05 2.78
CA VAL A 18 5.73 20.52 4.00
C VAL A 18 6.72 20.37 5.14
N LYS A 19 7.21 21.49 5.65
CA LYS A 19 8.20 21.52 6.71
C LYS A 19 7.67 20.90 8.01
N HIS A 20 6.40 21.17 8.33
CA HIS A 20 5.83 20.79 9.60
C HIS A 20 4.30 20.74 9.51
N ILE A 21 3.70 19.71 10.09
CA ILE A 21 2.26 19.58 10.28
C ILE A 21 2.02 19.08 11.71
N ASP A 22 1.15 19.77 12.43
CA ASP A 22 0.67 19.36 13.74
C ASP A 22 -0.83 19.06 13.68
N PHE A 23 -1.20 17.90 14.19
CA PHE A 23 -2.59 17.51 14.41
C PHE A 23 -2.79 17.35 15.91
N THR A 24 -3.70 18.13 16.49
CA THR A 24 -4.04 18.02 17.91
C THR A 24 -5.53 17.73 18.08
N GLU A 25 -5.84 16.61 18.74
CA GLU A 25 -7.19 16.23 19.08
C GLU A 25 -7.22 15.64 20.50
N ASN A 26 -8.13 16.10 21.36
CA ASN A 26 -8.28 15.61 22.74
C ASN A 26 -6.97 15.56 23.55
N ASN A 27 -6.14 16.61 23.45
CA ASN A 27 -4.79 16.72 24.04
C ASN A 27 -3.75 15.73 23.52
N ASN A 28 -4.05 14.98 22.46
CA ASN A 28 -3.09 14.15 21.76
C ASN A 28 -2.58 14.90 20.54
N THR A 29 -1.27 15.13 20.50
CA THR A 29 -0.61 15.74 19.35
C THR A 29 0.12 14.67 18.54
N THR A 30 -0.11 14.68 17.23
CA THR A 30 0.69 13.96 16.24
C THR A 30 1.38 15.00 15.37
N ASN A 31 2.68 14.87 15.19
CA ASN A 31 3.44 15.75 14.32
C ASN A 31 4.07 14.99 13.16
N LEU A 32 4.28 15.74 12.08
CA LEU A 32 4.97 15.29 10.89
C LEU A 32 5.93 16.40 10.47
N ASN A 33 7.20 16.05 10.31
CA ASN A 33 8.27 16.97 9.93
C ASN A 33 8.85 16.60 8.58
N ASN A 34 9.06 17.62 7.75
CA ASN A 34 9.73 17.53 6.45
C ASN A 34 9.13 16.47 5.52
N LEU A 35 7.80 16.52 5.32
CA LEU A 35 7.16 15.74 4.27
C LEU A 35 7.60 16.26 2.90
N HIS A 36 8.19 15.38 2.11
CA HIS A 36 8.55 15.62 0.73
C HIS A 36 7.80 14.64 -0.17
N LEU A 37 6.90 15.17 -0.99
CA LEU A 37 6.21 14.42 -2.03
C LEU A 37 6.70 14.89 -3.40
N VAL A 38 7.10 13.94 -4.24
CA VAL A 38 7.47 14.20 -5.63
C VAL A 38 6.64 13.30 -6.51
N THR A 39 5.94 13.87 -7.50
CA THR A 39 5.30 13.09 -8.55
C THR A 39 6.03 13.30 -9.88
N ASP A 40 6.17 12.23 -10.63
CA ASP A 40 6.70 12.25 -11.99
C ASP A 40 5.78 11.46 -12.91
N VAL A 41 5.37 12.08 -14.01
CA VAL A 41 4.45 11.48 -14.99
C VAL A 41 5.12 11.39 -16.35
N GLN A 42 5.18 10.18 -16.89
CA GLN A 42 5.84 9.88 -18.16
C GLN A 42 4.83 9.31 -19.16
N GLU A 43 4.86 9.86 -20.37
CA GLU A 43 4.11 9.34 -21.52
C GLU A 43 4.98 8.35 -22.29
N GLN A 44 4.45 7.16 -22.54
CA GLN A 44 5.09 6.11 -23.33
C GLN A 44 4.10 5.58 -24.38
N GLY A 45 4.08 6.24 -25.55
CA GLY A 45 3.12 5.92 -26.61
C GLY A 45 1.70 6.24 -26.16
N ASP A 46 0.83 5.23 -26.11
CA ASP A 46 -0.57 5.38 -25.66
C ASP A 46 -0.78 5.06 -24.17
N MET A 47 0.31 5.01 -23.40
CA MET A 47 0.30 4.72 -21.96
C MET A 47 0.90 5.85 -21.14
N ILE A 48 0.43 5.97 -19.91
CA ILE A 48 0.98 6.83 -18.85
C ILE A 48 1.57 5.95 -17.75
N ASN A 49 2.76 6.34 -17.32
CA ASN A 49 3.40 5.85 -16.09
C ASN A 49 3.45 6.99 -15.08
N PHE A 50 3.00 6.74 -13.86
CA PHE A 50 2.97 7.70 -12.76
C PHE A 50 3.84 7.19 -11.63
N ASN A 51 4.75 8.03 -11.13
CA ASN A 51 5.56 7.76 -9.95
C ASN A 51 5.24 8.79 -8.87
N LEU A 52 5.09 8.34 -7.63
CA LEU A 52 4.96 9.13 -6.42
C LEU A 52 6.03 8.69 -5.43
N GLN A 53 6.96 9.58 -5.13
CA GLN A 53 7.90 9.42 -4.04
C GLN A 53 7.38 10.17 -2.82
N ALA A 54 7.39 9.50 -1.67
CA ALA A 54 7.02 10.08 -0.39
C ALA A 54 8.13 9.84 0.64
N ASN A 55 8.59 10.92 1.28
CA ASN A 55 9.56 10.87 2.35
C ASN A 55 9.13 11.77 3.51
N THR A 56 9.46 11.37 4.73
CA THR A 56 9.31 12.18 5.94
C THR A 56 10.47 11.88 6.87
N ASP A 57 11.02 12.93 7.47
CA ASP A 57 12.16 12.81 8.37
C ASP A 57 11.73 12.31 9.75
N GLN A 58 10.51 12.66 10.16
CA GLN A 58 10.00 12.33 11.49
C GLN A 58 8.48 12.42 11.51
N ILE A 59 7.85 11.35 11.97
CA ILE A 59 6.47 11.30 12.42
C ILE A 59 6.53 10.96 13.91
N GLU A 60 5.98 11.84 14.75
CA GLU A 60 5.67 11.50 16.14
C GLU A 60 4.18 11.24 16.25
N LEU A 61 3.83 10.00 16.53
CA LEU A 61 2.46 9.61 16.82
C LEU A 61 2.14 9.90 18.28
N SER A 62 0.87 10.19 18.57
CA SER A 62 0.40 10.30 19.94
C SER A 62 0.64 8.99 20.71
N GLU A 63 0.76 9.07 22.04
CA GLU A 63 0.95 7.88 22.88
C GLU A 63 -0.16 6.83 22.70
N THR A 64 -1.38 7.26 22.40
CA THR A 64 -2.52 6.37 22.13
C THR A 64 -2.36 5.53 20.87
N ILE A 65 -1.62 6.01 19.87
CA ILE A 65 -1.50 5.36 18.55
C ILE A 65 -0.12 4.71 18.39
N GLY A 66 0.94 5.42 18.82
CA GLY A 66 2.33 5.05 18.55
C GLY A 66 3.13 4.63 19.77
N SER A 67 2.48 4.22 20.87
CA SER A 67 3.18 3.82 22.10
C SER A 67 4.34 2.86 21.79
N GLY A 68 5.54 3.26 22.21
CA GLY A 68 6.76 2.46 22.09
C GLY A 68 7.44 2.46 20.71
N LEU A 69 6.89 3.13 19.68
CA LEU A 69 7.52 3.23 18.36
C LEU A 69 8.57 4.35 18.29
N GLY A 70 8.42 5.38 19.12
CA GLY A 70 9.27 6.58 19.08
C GLY A 70 9.12 7.33 17.76
N ASN A 71 10.19 8.03 17.37
CA ASN A 71 10.20 8.78 16.11
C ASN A 71 10.22 7.82 14.92
N ILE A 72 9.30 8.04 13.98
CA ILE A 72 9.17 7.23 12.78
C ILE A 72 9.72 7.99 11.59
N VAL A 73 10.64 7.37 10.85
CA VAL A 73 11.11 7.88 9.55
C VAL A 73 10.52 7.01 8.46
N GLN A 74 9.96 7.60 7.41
CA GLN A 74 9.33 6.84 6.32
C GLN A 74 9.81 7.33 4.95
N THR A 75 10.19 6.36 4.12
CA THR A 75 10.51 6.52 2.69
C THR A 75 9.73 5.48 1.90
N GLY A 76 9.22 5.85 0.74
CA GLY A 76 8.62 4.91 -0.20
C GLY A 76 8.37 5.52 -1.57
N ASN A 77 8.37 4.65 -2.58
CA ASN A 77 8.07 5.02 -3.97
C ASN A 77 6.91 4.17 -4.47
N ILE A 78 5.78 4.81 -4.77
CA ILE A 78 4.63 4.18 -5.42
C ILE A 78 4.72 4.47 -6.91
N SER A 79 4.59 3.45 -7.76
CA SER A 79 4.44 3.65 -9.19
C SER A 79 3.21 2.95 -9.74
N LEU A 80 2.55 3.59 -10.69
CA LEU A 80 1.44 3.08 -11.48
C LEU A 80 1.93 3.00 -12.94
N HIS A 81 1.86 1.83 -13.54
CA HIS A 81 2.34 1.60 -14.90
C HIS A 81 1.20 1.20 -15.84
N ASN A 82 1.43 1.45 -17.13
CA ASN A 82 0.58 1.01 -18.23
C ASN A 82 -0.87 1.54 -18.15
N LEU A 83 -1.05 2.80 -17.77
CA LEU A 83 -2.39 3.40 -17.72
C LEU A 83 -2.78 3.92 -19.12
N ASP A 84 -3.92 3.48 -19.65
CA ASP A 84 -4.39 3.89 -20.98
C ASP A 84 -4.68 5.40 -21.06
N THR A 85 -3.97 6.11 -21.95
CA THR A 85 -4.03 7.57 -22.07
C THR A 85 -5.44 8.06 -22.43
N ALA A 86 -6.15 7.37 -23.33
CA ALA A 86 -7.50 7.77 -23.75
C ALA A 86 -8.51 7.61 -22.62
N SER A 87 -8.40 6.54 -21.85
CA SER A 87 -9.20 6.25 -20.66
C SER A 87 -8.98 7.31 -19.57
N LEU A 88 -7.72 7.67 -19.30
CA LEU A 88 -7.39 8.73 -18.36
C LEU A 88 -7.98 10.09 -18.79
N LEU A 89 -7.99 10.39 -20.08
CA LEU A 89 -8.60 11.63 -20.59
C LEU A 89 -10.10 11.69 -20.34
N ILE A 90 -10.81 10.57 -20.51
CA ILE A 90 -12.25 10.47 -20.21
C ILE A 90 -12.48 10.73 -18.72
N LEU A 91 -11.71 10.08 -17.85
CA LEU A 91 -11.81 10.27 -16.40
C LEU A 91 -11.51 11.71 -15.99
N GLN A 92 -10.43 12.30 -16.52
CA GLN A 92 -10.07 13.69 -16.25
C GLN A 92 -11.17 14.67 -16.67
N LYS A 93 -11.73 14.50 -17.88
CA LYS A 93 -12.84 15.35 -18.36
C LYS A 93 -14.10 15.24 -17.50
N LYS A 94 -14.39 14.05 -16.97
CA LYS A 94 -15.54 13.87 -16.07
C LYS A 94 -15.27 14.48 -14.70
N PHE A 95 -14.08 14.26 -14.14
CA PHE A 95 -13.68 14.83 -12.87
C PHE A 95 -13.80 16.37 -12.86
N HIS A 96 -13.30 17.05 -13.89
CA HIS A 96 -13.41 18.51 -14.02
C HIS A 96 -14.86 19.03 -14.05
N LYS A 97 -15.82 18.22 -14.51
CA LYS A 97 -17.25 18.59 -14.56
C LYS A 97 -17.99 18.36 -13.24
N LEU A 98 -17.36 17.72 -12.26
CA LEU A 98 -18.01 17.19 -11.06
C LEU A 98 -17.60 17.89 -9.76
N HIS A 99 -16.80 18.96 -9.82
CA HIS A 99 -16.19 19.60 -8.65
C HIS A 99 -17.18 19.90 -7.51
N ASP A 100 -18.41 20.32 -7.83
CA ASP A 100 -19.46 20.67 -6.86
C ASP A 100 -20.66 19.72 -6.87
N ASN A 101 -20.50 18.50 -7.42
CA ASN A 101 -21.62 17.57 -7.54
C ASN A 101 -21.69 16.61 -6.33
N PRO A 102 -22.81 16.56 -5.58
CA PRO A 102 -22.96 15.65 -4.43
C PRO A 102 -22.94 14.16 -4.83
N MET A 103 -23.21 13.85 -6.10
CA MET A 103 -23.14 12.50 -6.69
C MET A 103 -21.81 12.25 -7.43
N ALA A 104 -20.81 13.13 -7.29
CA ALA A 104 -19.53 13.02 -7.99
C ALA A 104 -18.89 11.64 -7.83
N ALA A 105 -18.89 11.08 -6.62
CA ALA A 105 -18.32 9.76 -6.35
C ALA A 105 -19.01 8.66 -7.17
N PHE A 106 -20.34 8.64 -7.22
CA PHE A 106 -21.10 7.65 -7.98
C PHE A 106 -20.87 7.80 -9.49
N ILE A 107 -20.86 9.04 -9.99
CA ILE A 107 -20.62 9.32 -11.42
C ILE A 107 -19.19 8.93 -11.80
N MET A 108 -18.20 9.22 -10.95
CA MET A 108 -16.81 8.80 -11.16
C MET A 108 -16.65 7.30 -11.12
N PHE A 109 -17.37 6.59 -10.23
CA PHE A 109 -17.39 5.14 -10.23
C PHE A 109 -17.97 4.59 -11.54
N GLY A 110 -19.09 5.12 -12.03
CA GLY A 110 -19.65 4.75 -13.33
C GLY A 110 -18.69 5.02 -14.49
N ALA A 111 -17.97 6.15 -14.45
CA ALA A 111 -16.93 6.48 -15.43
C ALA A 111 -15.75 5.51 -15.40
N LEU A 112 -15.32 5.09 -14.20
CA LEU A 112 -14.28 4.08 -14.05
C LEU A 112 -14.73 2.76 -14.65
N MET A 113 -15.96 2.32 -14.38
CA MET A 113 -16.53 1.10 -14.96
C MET A 113 -16.62 1.16 -16.49
N GLU A 114 -16.91 2.34 -17.07
CA GLU A 114 -16.96 2.58 -18.51
C GLU A 114 -15.58 2.38 -19.16
N VAL A 115 -14.51 2.89 -18.54
CA VAL A 115 -13.15 2.83 -19.10
C VAL A 115 -12.34 1.62 -18.64
N ALA A 116 -12.83 0.88 -17.64
CA ALA A 116 -12.12 -0.24 -17.05
C ALA A 116 -11.64 -1.29 -18.06
N PRO A 117 -12.41 -1.70 -19.09
CA PRO A 117 -11.93 -2.67 -20.08
C PRO A 117 -10.66 -2.19 -20.80
N ASN A 118 -10.57 -0.90 -21.12
CA ASN A 118 -9.41 -0.32 -21.79
C ASN A 118 -8.21 -0.23 -20.86
N LEU A 119 -8.42 0.17 -19.60
CA LEU A 119 -7.38 0.17 -18.57
C LEU A 119 -6.83 -1.25 -18.36
N LEU A 120 -7.71 -2.24 -18.20
CA LEU A 120 -7.32 -3.64 -18.01
C LEU A 120 -6.56 -4.19 -19.21
N ALA A 121 -6.95 -3.85 -20.43
CA ALA A 121 -6.29 -4.31 -21.65
C ALA A 121 -4.81 -3.91 -21.73
N LYS A 122 -4.41 -2.83 -21.04
CA LYS A 122 -3.01 -2.38 -20.94
C LYS A 122 -2.20 -3.08 -19.86
N SER A 123 -2.79 -4.01 -19.11
CA SER A 123 -2.15 -4.72 -18.00
C SER A 123 -1.59 -3.77 -16.94
N PRO A 124 -2.48 -3.04 -16.24
CA PRO A 124 -2.08 -2.03 -15.29
C PRO A 124 -1.35 -2.68 -14.11
N GLU A 125 -0.35 -1.97 -13.59
CA GLU A 125 0.49 -2.45 -12.50
C GLU A 125 0.70 -1.33 -11.47
N ILE A 126 0.65 -1.70 -10.20
CA ILE A 126 0.98 -0.87 -9.06
C ILE A 126 2.22 -1.48 -8.40
N LYS A 127 3.25 -0.68 -8.14
CA LYS A 127 4.42 -1.07 -7.36
C LYS A 127 4.60 -0.13 -6.19
N LEU A 128 4.95 -0.67 -5.04
CA LEU A 128 5.51 0.07 -3.92
C LEU A 128 6.94 -0.45 -3.74
N ASN A 129 7.93 0.33 -4.16
CA ASN A 129 9.33 -0.04 -4.05
C ASN A 129 9.98 0.75 -2.92
N GLN A 130 11.04 0.18 -2.35
CA GLN A 130 11.89 0.85 -1.37
C GLN A 130 11.09 1.39 -0.17
N LEU A 131 10.03 0.68 0.24
CA LEU A 131 9.35 1.02 1.49
C LEU A 131 10.36 0.82 2.61
N LEU A 132 10.59 1.86 3.39
CA LEU A 132 11.41 1.82 4.58
C LEU A 132 10.73 2.64 5.66
N ILE A 133 10.39 1.97 6.75
CA ILE A 133 9.90 2.59 7.97
C ILE A 133 10.91 2.29 9.07
N LYS A 134 11.53 3.32 9.63
CA LYS A 134 12.45 3.20 10.77
C LYS A 134 11.77 3.68 12.04
N THR A 135 11.98 2.95 13.13
CA THR A 135 11.45 3.24 14.46
C THR A 135 12.54 3.03 15.51
N ALA A 136 12.29 3.38 16.76
CA ALA A 136 13.17 3.03 17.88
C ALA A 136 13.29 1.51 18.12
N LYS A 137 12.39 0.70 17.55
CA LYS A 137 12.34 -0.77 17.71
C LYS A 137 12.92 -1.53 16.51
N GLY A 138 13.49 -0.82 15.54
CA GLY A 138 14.02 -1.39 14.31
C GLY A 138 13.26 -0.89 13.08
N ASN A 139 13.34 -1.64 11.99
CA ASN A 139 12.81 -1.22 10.70
C ASN A 139 11.86 -2.23 10.07
N LEU A 140 10.94 -1.71 9.26
CA LEU A 140 10.18 -2.45 8.26
C LEU A 140 10.70 -2.02 6.90
N GLN A 141 11.04 -2.98 6.06
CA GLN A 141 11.50 -2.77 4.70
C GLN A 141 10.72 -3.66 3.76
N GLY A 142 10.42 -3.18 2.56
CA GLY A 142 9.92 -4.09 1.54
C GLY A 142 9.56 -3.48 0.21
N ASP A 143 9.19 -4.40 -0.68
CA ASP A 143 8.72 -4.12 -2.01
C ASP A 143 7.42 -4.87 -2.25
N PHE A 144 6.48 -4.24 -2.93
CA PHE A 144 5.19 -4.80 -3.29
C PHE A 144 4.92 -4.52 -4.77
N ARG A 145 4.28 -5.47 -5.44
CA ARG A 145 3.86 -5.36 -6.82
C ARG A 145 2.49 -6.01 -6.95
N ILE A 146 1.56 -5.32 -7.59
CA ILE A 146 0.25 -5.86 -7.95
C ILE A 146 0.01 -5.52 -9.41
N GLY A 147 -0.22 -6.52 -10.24
CA GLY A 147 -0.49 -6.34 -11.66
C GLY A 147 -1.68 -7.16 -12.11
N LEU A 148 -2.37 -6.70 -13.15
CA LEU A 148 -3.43 -7.45 -13.82
C LEU A 148 -2.98 -7.83 -15.23
N ASP A 149 -3.08 -9.10 -15.57
CA ASP A 149 -2.84 -9.59 -16.93
C ASP A 149 -4.05 -9.26 -17.82
N GLY A 150 -3.90 -8.23 -18.65
CA GLY A 150 -4.96 -7.74 -19.55
C GLY A 150 -5.41 -8.76 -20.59
N SER A 151 -4.60 -9.78 -20.88
CA SER A 151 -5.00 -10.87 -21.78
C SER A 151 -6.06 -11.79 -21.15
N LYS A 152 -6.08 -11.86 -19.81
CA LYS A 152 -7.00 -12.67 -19.01
C LYS A 152 -8.16 -11.84 -18.44
N ALA A 153 -7.93 -10.58 -18.10
CA ALA A 153 -8.91 -9.68 -17.50
C ALA A 153 -9.71 -8.87 -18.55
N LYS A 154 -10.62 -9.51 -19.28
CA LYS A 154 -11.49 -8.80 -20.25
C LYS A 154 -12.65 -8.03 -19.61
N ARG A 155 -12.94 -8.28 -18.33
CA ARG A 155 -14.06 -7.70 -17.57
C ARG A 155 -13.70 -7.58 -16.08
N LEU A 156 -14.27 -6.59 -15.40
CA LEU A 156 -14.20 -6.44 -13.93
C LEU A 156 -15.15 -7.42 -13.22
N LEU A 157 -14.97 -8.72 -13.41
CA LEU A 157 -15.69 -9.75 -12.66
C LEU A 157 -14.70 -10.46 -11.72
N LEU A 158 -15.03 -10.51 -10.43
CA LEU A 158 -14.14 -11.02 -9.38
C LEU A 158 -13.49 -12.38 -9.71
N PRO A 159 -14.21 -13.41 -10.23
CA PRO A 159 -13.57 -14.69 -10.56
C PRO A 159 -12.54 -14.59 -11.70
N VAL A 160 -12.78 -13.71 -12.68
CA VAL A 160 -11.90 -13.50 -13.82
C VAL A 160 -10.66 -12.71 -13.41
N LEU A 161 -10.85 -11.67 -12.58
CA LEU A 161 -9.76 -10.86 -12.05
C LEU A 161 -8.82 -11.69 -11.19
N PHE A 162 -9.32 -12.66 -10.43
CA PHE A 162 -8.48 -13.52 -9.58
C PHE A 162 -7.42 -14.30 -10.36
N ASN A 163 -7.78 -14.79 -11.55
CA ASN A 163 -6.85 -15.52 -12.42
C ASN A 163 -5.90 -14.60 -13.21
N ALA A 164 -6.28 -13.34 -13.40
CA ALA A 164 -5.46 -12.33 -14.06
C ALA A 164 -4.54 -11.58 -13.08
N LEU A 165 -4.86 -11.61 -11.79
CA LEU A 165 -4.11 -10.94 -10.74
C LEU A 165 -2.76 -11.62 -10.52
N THR A 166 -1.75 -10.78 -10.51
CA THR A 166 -0.41 -11.10 -10.02
C THR A 166 -0.14 -10.20 -8.83
N ALA A 167 0.39 -10.75 -7.75
CA ALA A 167 0.86 -9.96 -6.63
C ALA A 167 2.18 -10.53 -6.11
N GLU A 168 3.10 -9.66 -5.73
CA GLU A 168 4.37 -10.02 -5.13
C GLU A 168 4.61 -9.10 -3.95
N ALA A 169 5.07 -9.65 -2.84
CA ALA A 169 5.51 -8.88 -1.69
C ALA A 169 6.80 -9.49 -1.14
N ASN A 170 7.76 -8.65 -0.81
CA ASN A 170 8.98 -9.04 -0.12
C ASN A 170 9.18 -8.08 1.03
N LEU A 171 8.97 -8.58 2.25
CA LEU A 171 8.97 -7.80 3.47
C LEU A 171 10.01 -8.33 4.44
N THR A 172 10.72 -7.42 5.07
CA THR A 172 11.64 -7.69 6.18
C THR A 172 11.29 -6.76 7.33
N ILE A 173 11.10 -7.32 8.52
CA ILE A 173 10.73 -6.56 9.72
C ILE A 173 11.63 -6.96 10.89
N SER A 174 12.18 -5.99 11.60
CA SER A 174 12.95 -6.28 12.82
C SER A 174 12.11 -7.02 13.85
N LYS A 175 12.73 -8.00 14.51
CA LYS A 175 12.06 -8.85 15.50
C LYS A 175 11.27 -8.05 16.54
N LYS A 176 11.92 -7.06 17.16
CA LYS A 176 11.32 -6.21 18.20
C LYS A 176 10.15 -5.37 17.68
N LEU A 177 10.23 -4.92 16.43
CA LEU A 177 9.17 -4.14 15.80
C LEU A 177 7.94 -5.02 15.53
N LEU A 178 8.14 -6.23 15.02
CA LEU A 178 7.05 -7.19 14.83
C LEU A 178 6.39 -7.57 16.16
N GLU A 179 7.19 -7.89 17.17
CA GLU A 179 6.69 -8.22 18.51
C GLU A 179 5.84 -7.08 19.07
N GLN A 180 6.31 -5.84 19.01
CA GLN A 180 5.55 -4.68 19.47
C GLN A 180 4.25 -4.49 18.68
N ALA A 181 4.28 -4.63 17.36
CA ALA A 181 3.09 -4.48 16.53
C ALA A 181 2.03 -5.54 16.86
N MET A 182 2.44 -6.79 17.09
CA MET A 182 1.56 -7.89 17.49
C MET A 182 0.98 -7.68 18.90
N ILE A 183 1.81 -7.22 19.85
CA ILE A 183 1.33 -6.86 21.20
C ILE A 183 0.26 -5.78 21.11
N ASN A 184 0.53 -4.69 20.37
CA ASN A 184 -0.42 -3.60 20.19
C ASN A 184 -1.73 -4.10 19.54
N HIS A 185 -1.63 -4.97 18.53
CA HIS A 185 -2.79 -5.58 17.88
C HIS A 185 -3.64 -6.41 18.86
N PHE A 186 -3.02 -7.25 19.68
CA PHE A 186 -3.73 -8.05 20.68
C PHE A 186 -4.29 -7.21 21.83
N GLN A 187 -3.63 -6.12 22.21
CA GLN A 187 -4.20 -5.18 23.19
C GLN A 187 -5.45 -4.46 22.68
N GLN A 188 -5.56 -4.22 21.36
CA GLN A 188 -6.72 -3.55 20.77
C GLN A 188 -7.88 -4.51 20.45
N THR A 189 -7.59 -5.77 20.13
CA THR A 189 -8.59 -6.75 19.69
C THR A 189 -9.15 -7.61 20.82
N ILE A 190 -8.40 -7.78 21.90
CA ILE A 190 -8.86 -8.51 23.07
C ILE A 190 -9.55 -7.51 24.00
N ASP A 191 -10.81 -7.75 24.34
CA ASP A 191 -11.60 -6.97 25.31
C ASP A 191 -10.72 -6.48 26.48
N ASN A 192 -10.91 -5.20 26.86
CA ASN A 192 -10.18 -4.37 27.87
C ASN A 192 -9.87 -4.99 29.26
N LYS A 193 -10.04 -6.30 29.45
CA LYS A 193 -9.83 -7.06 30.69
C LYS A 193 -8.53 -7.87 30.72
N LYS A 194 -7.80 -8.03 29.60
CA LYS A 194 -6.52 -8.77 29.59
C LYS A 194 -5.32 -7.84 29.75
N SER A 195 -4.36 -8.31 30.54
CA SER A 195 -3.16 -7.55 30.91
C SER A 195 -2.17 -7.45 29.74
N LEU A 196 -1.22 -6.51 29.82
CA LEU A 196 -0.10 -6.43 28.88
C LEU A 196 0.65 -7.77 28.76
N GLU A 197 0.72 -8.57 29.82
CA GLU A 197 1.37 -9.88 29.78
C GLU A 197 0.61 -10.89 28.93
N ASP A 198 -0.73 -10.88 28.96
CA ASP A 198 -1.54 -11.75 28.11
C ASP A 198 -1.33 -11.44 26.62
N ALA A 199 -1.23 -10.15 26.28
CA ALA A 199 -0.97 -9.72 24.90
C ALA A 199 0.44 -10.12 24.42
N LYS A 200 1.44 -10.07 25.30
CA LYS A 200 2.80 -10.58 25.01
C LYS A 200 2.80 -12.08 24.73
N VAL A 201 2.15 -12.87 25.59
CA VAL A 201 2.07 -14.32 25.41
C VAL A 201 1.37 -14.65 24.08
N ALA A 202 0.24 -14.01 23.79
CA ALA A 202 -0.47 -14.21 22.53
C ALA A 202 0.37 -13.81 21.29
N ALA A 203 1.09 -12.68 21.37
CA ALA A 203 2.00 -12.25 20.31
C ALA A 203 3.12 -13.27 20.07
N GLU A 204 3.75 -13.77 21.13
CA GLU A 204 4.80 -14.79 21.03
C GLU A 204 4.30 -16.10 20.43
N GLU A 205 3.13 -16.58 20.87
CA GLU A 205 2.50 -17.81 20.36
C GLU A 205 2.13 -17.67 18.87
N GLN A 206 1.59 -16.53 18.47
CA GLN A 206 1.25 -16.27 17.07
C GLN A 206 2.51 -16.21 16.19
N ILE A 207 3.58 -15.54 16.65
CA ILE A 207 4.86 -15.51 15.92
C ILE A 207 5.46 -16.92 15.81
N LYS A 208 5.43 -17.72 16.90
CA LYS A 208 5.88 -19.13 16.86
C LYS A 208 5.09 -19.94 15.84
N THR A 209 3.78 -19.71 15.75
CA THR A 209 2.90 -20.38 14.78
C THR A 209 3.26 -19.99 13.35
N TYR A 210 3.48 -18.71 13.06
CA TYR A 210 3.94 -18.25 11.74
C TYR A 210 5.30 -18.82 11.35
N LEU A 211 6.21 -19.00 12.31
CA LEU A 211 7.50 -19.65 12.07
C LEU A 211 7.35 -21.15 11.81
N ALA A 212 6.53 -21.84 12.60
CA ALA A 212 6.26 -23.28 12.44
C ALA A 212 5.62 -23.59 11.07
N ASN A 213 4.69 -22.73 10.64
CA ASN A 213 4.01 -22.83 9.36
C ASN A 213 4.79 -22.20 8.20
N LYS A 214 6.03 -21.74 8.45
CA LYS A 214 6.92 -21.11 7.46
C LYS A 214 6.29 -19.90 6.74
N VAL A 215 5.30 -19.25 7.35
CA VAL A 215 4.77 -17.94 6.93
C VAL A 215 5.82 -16.85 7.15
N LEU A 216 6.59 -16.95 8.23
CA LEU A 216 7.76 -16.13 8.48
C LEU A 216 9.03 -16.97 8.41
N VAL A 217 10.10 -16.38 7.88
CA VAL A 217 11.46 -16.92 7.97
C VAL A 217 12.24 -16.06 8.95
N LYS A 218 12.81 -16.69 9.97
CA LYS A 218 13.70 -16.01 10.92
C LYS A 218 15.08 -15.79 10.27
N LEU A 219 15.54 -14.55 10.28
CA LEU A 219 16.92 -14.15 10.00
C LEU A 219 17.65 -13.91 11.34
N ALA A 220 18.80 -13.24 11.33
CA ALA A 220 19.54 -12.96 12.58
C ALA A 220 18.69 -12.14 13.57
N ASP A 221 18.38 -10.88 13.22
CA ASP A 221 17.61 -9.94 14.04
C ASP A 221 16.25 -9.56 13.44
N ASP A 222 15.92 -10.15 12.29
CA ASP A 222 14.74 -9.82 11.50
C ASP A 222 13.89 -11.05 11.19
N TYR A 223 12.64 -10.80 10.79
CA TYR A 223 11.77 -11.77 10.12
C TYR A 223 11.56 -11.35 8.68
N LYS A 224 11.48 -12.34 7.79
CA LYS A 224 11.22 -12.15 6.37
C LYS A 224 9.92 -12.85 5.95
N LEU A 225 9.17 -12.17 5.10
CA LEU A 225 7.96 -12.67 4.44
C LEU A 225 8.10 -12.42 2.93
N ILE A 226 8.03 -13.48 2.15
CA ILE A 226 7.94 -13.40 0.68
C ILE A 226 6.61 -13.99 0.27
N VAL A 227 5.80 -13.21 -0.45
CA VAL A 227 4.51 -13.63 -0.98
C VAL A 227 4.54 -13.50 -2.49
N ASN A 228 4.07 -14.52 -3.20
CA ASN A 228 3.81 -14.45 -4.62
C ASN A 228 2.43 -15.04 -4.90
N PHE A 229 1.59 -14.29 -5.59
CA PHE A 229 0.29 -14.72 -6.06
C PHE A 229 0.29 -14.65 -7.58
N ASN A 230 0.01 -15.77 -8.24
CA ASN A 230 -0.04 -15.83 -9.70
C ASN A 230 -0.95 -16.97 -10.14
N ASN A 231 -1.79 -16.74 -11.15
CA ASN A 231 -2.70 -17.72 -11.72
C ASN A 231 -3.55 -18.44 -10.65
N GLY A 232 -4.09 -17.69 -9.68
CA GLY A 232 -4.93 -18.25 -8.62
C GLY A 232 -4.17 -18.97 -7.50
N LYS A 233 -2.84 -19.08 -7.58
CA LYS A 233 -2.01 -19.76 -6.59
C LYS A 233 -1.27 -18.77 -5.72
N LEU A 234 -1.32 -18.99 -4.40
CA LEU A 234 -0.56 -18.24 -3.43
C LEU A 234 0.65 -19.06 -2.96
N LEU A 235 1.82 -18.47 -3.08
CA LEU A 235 3.08 -18.98 -2.53
C LEU A 235 3.54 -18.05 -1.40
N VAL A 236 3.78 -18.61 -0.22
CA VAL A 236 4.39 -17.89 0.90
C VAL A 236 5.72 -18.56 1.23
N ASN A 237 6.81 -17.81 1.15
CA ASN A 237 8.19 -18.29 1.27
C ASN A 237 8.46 -19.53 0.41
N GLY A 238 7.88 -19.56 -0.80
CA GLY A 238 8.03 -20.66 -1.76
C GLY A 238 7.12 -21.86 -1.53
N GLN A 239 6.24 -21.82 -0.53
CA GLN A 239 5.28 -22.89 -0.24
C GLN A 239 3.88 -22.51 -0.71
N GLU A 240 3.21 -23.41 -1.43
CA GLU A 240 1.82 -23.21 -1.83
C GLU A 240 0.92 -23.29 -0.59
N ILE A 241 0.17 -22.20 -0.33
CA ILE A 241 -0.80 -22.10 0.75
C ILE A 241 -2.18 -21.91 0.11
N SER A 242 -3.18 -22.65 0.59
CA SER A 242 -4.55 -22.41 0.14
C SER A 242 -5.05 -21.09 0.72
N LEU A 243 -5.75 -20.30 -0.08
CA LEU A 243 -6.34 -19.04 0.37
C LEU A 243 -7.35 -19.24 1.49
N SER A 244 -8.02 -20.41 1.52
CA SER A 244 -8.92 -20.82 2.61
C SER A 244 -8.21 -20.88 3.96
N ASP A 245 -6.91 -21.16 3.95
CA ASP A 245 -6.12 -21.38 5.16
C ASP A 245 -5.66 -20.05 5.78
N LEU A 246 -5.85 -18.92 5.07
CA LEU A 246 -5.55 -17.57 5.53
C LEU A 246 -6.76 -16.80 6.05
N THR A 247 -7.97 -17.30 5.81
CA THR A 247 -9.23 -16.62 6.17
C THR A 247 -9.93 -17.23 7.39
N ASN A 248 -9.30 -18.21 8.06
CA ASN A 248 -9.75 -18.82 9.31
C ASN A 248 -8.88 -18.35 10.47
#